data_AF-A0A1J3ITZ6-F1
#
_entry.id   AF-A0A1J3ITZ6-F1
#
_cell.length_a   1.000
_cell.length_b   1.000
_cell.length_c   1.000
_cell.angle_alpha   90.00
_cell.angle_beta   90.00
_cell.angle_gamma   90.00
#
_symmetry.space_group_name_H-M   'P 1'
#
loop_
_entity.id
_entity.type
_entity.pdbx_description
1 polymer ?
#
loop_
_entity_poly.entity_id
_entity_poly.type
_entity_poly.pdbx_seq_one_letter_code
_entity_poly.pdbx_strand_id
1 'polypeptide(L)'
;KLCFLYLSVFPEDYEIDVEQLIRLLVAEGFIQEDEEMMMEDVAQDCIDELIDRSLLETVKIERGKVKSCRIHDLLRDVAVEKAKE
;
A
#
# COMPACT_ATOMS: atom_id res chain seq x y z
N LYS A 1 -0.09 -10.62 -0.61
CA LYS A 1 -0.06 -10.77 -2.09
C LYS A 1 -1.12 -9.91 -2.79
N LEU A 2 -2.35 -9.82 -2.27
CA LEU A 2 -3.44 -9.07 -2.90
C LEU A 2 -3.31 -7.54 -2.75
N CYS A 3 -2.86 -7.02 -1.60
CA CYS A 3 -2.64 -5.56 -1.42
C CYS A 3 -1.74 -4.96 -2.50
N PHE A 4 -0.70 -5.72 -2.93
CA PHE A 4 0.23 -5.32 -3.97
C PHE A 4 -0.40 -5.26 -5.37
N LEU A 5 -1.25 -6.23 -5.71
CA LEU A 5 -1.95 -6.23 -7.00
C LEU A 5 -2.97 -5.09 -7.08
N TYR A 6 -3.64 -4.77 -5.98
CA TYR A 6 -4.57 -3.64 -5.94
C TYR A 6 -3.88 -2.31 -6.23
N LEU A 7 -2.67 -2.14 -5.70
CA LEU A 7 -1.87 -0.95 -5.96
C LEU A 7 -1.62 -0.74 -7.46
N SER A 8 -1.51 -1.80 -8.28
CA SER A 8 -1.32 -1.67 -9.73
C SER A 8 -2.47 -0.97 -10.49
N VAL A 9 -3.63 -0.75 -9.85
CA VAL A 9 -4.75 0.03 -10.40
C VAL A 9 -4.42 1.52 -10.46
N PHE A 10 -3.56 2.01 -9.58
CA PHE A 10 -3.17 3.42 -9.57
C PHE A 10 -2.24 3.73 -10.75
N PRO A 11 -2.41 4.89 -11.40
CA PRO A 11 -1.51 5.31 -12.47
C PRO A 11 -0.07 5.52 -11.94
N GLU A 12 0.88 5.43 -12.85
CA GLU A 12 2.29 5.76 -12.59
C GLU A 12 2.40 7.17 -12.00
N ASP A 13 3.29 7.36 -11.02
CA ASP A 13 3.45 8.60 -10.25
C ASP A 13 2.23 9.10 -9.45
N TYR A 14 1.16 8.31 -9.31
CA TYR A 14 0.01 8.74 -8.54
C TYR A 14 0.33 8.82 -7.04
N GLU A 15 0.18 10.01 -6.47
CA GLU A 15 0.29 10.25 -5.04
C GLU A 15 -0.98 9.74 -4.33
N ILE A 16 -0.82 8.69 -3.53
CA ILE A 16 -1.88 8.07 -2.74
C ILE A 16 -1.76 8.57 -1.30
N ASP A 17 -2.87 9.07 -0.75
CA ASP A 17 -2.96 9.37 0.68
C ASP A 17 -3.00 8.07 1.49
N VAL A 18 -2.13 7.96 2.49
CA VAL A 18 -1.97 6.73 3.29
C VAL A 18 -3.25 6.37 4.05
N GLU A 19 -3.97 7.37 4.56
CA GLU A 19 -5.21 7.14 5.32
C GLU A 19 -6.32 6.62 4.38
N GLN A 20 -6.38 7.14 3.15
CA GLN A 20 -7.26 6.59 2.12
C GLN A 20 -6.87 5.16 1.74
N LEU A 21 -5.58 4.89 1.58
CA LEU A 21 -5.09 3.56 1.22
C LEU A 21 -5.46 2.52 2.28
N ILE A 22 -5.29 2.85 3.57
CA ILE A 22 -5.71 1.98 4.69
C ILE A 22 -7.19 1.64 4.57
N ARG A 23 -8.05 2.64 4.40
CA ARG A 23 -9.50 2.43 4.28
C ARG A 23 -9.86 1.56 3.09
N LEU A 24 -9.16 1.71 1.96
CA LEU A 24 -9.36 0.86 0.78
C LEU A 24 -8.94 -0.58 1.05
N LEU A 25 -7.78 -0.81 1.67
CA LEU A 25 -7.30 -2.16 1.98
C LEU A 25 -8.24 -2.90 2.94
N VAL A 26 -8.79 -2.19 3.93
CA VAL A 26 -9.80 -2.74 4.85
C VAL A 26 -11.13 -2.99 4.12
N ALA A 27 -11.60 -2.04 3.30
CA ALA A 27 -12.88 -2.17 2.57
C ALA A 27 -12.87 -3.32 1.55
N GLU A 28 -11.73 -3.57 0.90
CA GLU A 28 -11.54 -4.69 -0.03
C GLU A 28 -11.36 -6.04 0.68
N GLY A 29 -11.26 -6.04 2.03
CA GLY A 29 -11.07 -7.24 2.83
C GLY A 29 -9.67 -7.87 2.68
N PHE A 30 -8.69 -7.09 2.22
CA PHE A 30 -7.30 -7.56 2.13
C PHE A 30 -6.64 -7.68 3.49
N ILE A 31 -7.15 -6.93 4.46
CA ILE A 31 -6.76 -6.99 5.86
C ILE A 31 -7.81 -7.81 6.61
N GLN A 32 -7.36 -8.83 7.32
CA GLN A 32 -8.21 -9.64 8.18
C GLN A 32 -8.20 -9.07 9.59
N GLU A 33 -9.31 -9.20 10.30
CA GLU A 33 -9.35 -8.90 11.73
C GLU A 33 -8.35 -9.79 12.45
N ASP A 34 -7.46 -9.15 13.21
CA ASP A 34 -6.61 -9.80 14.19
C ASP A 34 -7.25 -9.60 15.56
N GLU A 35 -7.27 -10.64 16.41
CA GLU A 35 -7.86 -10.53 17.74
C GLU A 35 -7.10 -9.52 18.64
N GLU A 36 -5.85 -9.20 18.29
CA GLU A 36 -4.98 -8.32 19.06
C GLU A 36 -4.76 -6.92 18.43
N MET A 37 -5.15 -6.70 17.17
CA MET A 37 -4.90 -5.45 16.44
C MET A 37 -6.10 -4.95 15.64
N MET A 38 -6.25 -3.63 15.55
CA MET A 38 -7.25 -3.01 14.68
C MET A 38 -6.88 -3.26 13.22
N MET A 39 -7.88 -3.45 12.35
CA MET A 39 -7.64 -3.64 10.90
C MET A 39 -6.86 -2.46 10.30
N GLU A 40 -7.06 -1.24 10.81
CA GLU A 40 -6.31 -0.06 10.39
C GLU A 40 -4.83 -0.13 10.77
N ASP A 41 -4.49 -0.71 11.93
CA ASP A 41 -3.10 -0.87 12.36
C ASP A 41 -2.41 -1.94 11.51
N VAL A 42 -3.08 -3.07 11.25
CA VAL A 42 -2.55 -4.11 10.34
C VAL A 42 -2.38 -3.57 8.92
N ALA A 43 -3.27 -2.69 8.46
CA ALA A 43 -3.13 -2.02 7.17
C ALA A 43 -1.92 -1.07 7.15
N GLN A 44 -1.69 -0.31 8.22
CA GLN A 44 -0.55 0.59 8.35
C GLN A 44 0.76 -0.20 8.33
N ASP A 45 0.86 -1.28 9.11
CA ASP A 45 2.04 -2.16 9.13
C ASP A 45 2.30 -2.76 7.74
N CYS A 46 1.24 -3.14 7.01
CA CYS A 46 1.37 -3.62 5.65
C CYS A 46 1.96 -2.54 4.72
N ILE A 47 1.52 -1.28 4.85
CA ILE A 47 2.06 -0.15 4.07
C ILE A 47 3.52 0.11 4.44
N ASP A 48 3.85 0.07 5.72
CA ASP A 48 5.22 0.29 6.20
C ASP A 48 6.16 -0.83 5.70
N GLU A 49 5.73 -2.09 5.69
CA GLU A 49 6.50 -3.18 5.05
C GLU A 49 6.70 -2.96 3.55
N LEU A 50 5.69 -2.43 2.85
CA LEU A 50 5.82 -2.11 1.43
C LEU A 50 6.84 -0.98 1.22
N ILE A 51 6.86 0.04 2.09
CA ILE A 51 7.87 1.11 2.06
C ILE A 51 9.27 0.55 2.36
N ASP A 52 9.41 -0.26 3.41
CA ASP A 52 10.69 -0.86 3.82
C ASP A 52 11.30 -1.75 2.73
N ARG A 53 10.45 -2.44 1.97
CA ARG A 53 10.87 -3.24 0.81
C ARG A 53 11.09 -2.39 -0.46
N SER A 54 11.10 -1.07 -0.33
CA SER A 54 11.23 -0.11 -1.44
C SER A 54 10.14 -0.26 -2.50
N LEU A 55 8.95 -0.72 -2.08
CA LEU A 55 7.84 -0.98 -2.97
C LEU A 55 6.90 0.21 -3.14
N LEU A 56 6.76 0.97 -2.06
CA LEU A 56 6.14 2.27 -2.06
C LEU A 56 7.23 3.30 -1.79
N GLU A 57 7.20 4.39 -2.54
CA GLU A 57 8.04 5.54 -2.29
C GLU A 57 7.25 6.55 -1.45
N THR A 58 7.87 7.04 -0.38
CA THR A 58 7.26 8.08 0.45
C THR A 58 7.31 9.42 -0.28
N VAL A 59 6.14 10.05 -0.47
CA VAL A 59 6.04 11.35 -1.16
C VAL A 59 6.00 12.47 -0.13
N LYS A 60 5.20 12.30 0.94
CA LYS A 60 5.06 13.31 1.98
C LYS A 60 5.17 12.70 3.36
N ILE A 61 6.03 13.31 4.18
CA ILE A 61 6.16 13.00 5.60
C ILE A 61 5.82 14.26 6.39
N GLU A 62 4.91 14.14 7.35
CA GLU A 62 4.52 15.23 8.23
C GLU A 62 4.59 14.76 9.69
N ARG A 63 5.32 15.50 10.52
CA ARG A 63 5.53 15.18 11.95
C ARG A 63 6.04 13.74 12.17
N GLY A 64 6.89 13.25 11.27
CA GLY A 64 7.47 11.91 11.34
C GLY A 64 6.53 10.78 10.90
N LYS A 65 5.35 11.10 10.34
CA LYS A 65 4.42 10.11 9.76
C LYS A 65 4.31 10.27 8.26
N VAL A 66 4.27 9.16 7.54
CA VAL A 66 3.99 9.15 6.10
C VAL A 66 2.54 9.58 5.90
N LYS A 67 2.34 10.61 5.08
CA LYS A 67 1.03 11.14 4.70
C LYS A 67 0.61 10.68 3.33
N SER A 68 1.57 10.59 2.42
CA SER A 68 1.33 10.07 1.09
C SER A 68 2.51 9.26 0.57
N CYS A 69 2.18 8.30 -0.27
CA CYS A 69 3.12 7.42 -0.95
C CYS A 69 2.73 7.25 -2.42
N ARG A 70 3.70 6.87 -3.25
CA ARG A 70 3.47 6.49 -4.64
C ARG A 70 4.07 5.12 -4.89
N ILE A 71 3.60 4.44 -5.93
CA ILE A 71 4.15 3.14 -6.33
C ILE A 71 5.47 3.38 -7.06
N HIS A 72 6.49 2.60 -6.71
CA HIS A 72 7.76 2.65 -7.41
C HIS A 72 7.64 1.97 -8.79
N ASP A 73 8.12 2.62 -9.85
CA ASP A 73 7.96 2.18 -11.26
C ASP A 73 8.39 0.72 -11.52
N LEU A 74 9.47 0.26 -10.87
CA LEU A 74 10.00 -1.11 -10.99
C LEU A 74 9.01 -2.20 -10.58
N LEU A 75 8.01 -1.87 -9.77
CA LEU A 75 7.01 -2.81 -9.32
C LEU A 75 5.77 -2.86 -10.16
N ARG A 76 5.48 -1.80 -10.89
CA ARG A 76 4.39 -1.83 -11.85
C ARG A 76 4.65 -2.95 -12.86
N ASP A 77 5.88 -3.10 -13.31
CA ASP A 77 6.27 -4.18 -14.21
C ASP A 77 6.13 -5.56 -13.57
N VAL A 78 6.59 -5.75 -12.32
CA VAL A 78 6.49 -7.04 -11.61
C VAL A 78 5.03 -7.39 -11.22
N ALA A 79 4.22 -6.39 -10.86
CA ALA A 79 2.80 -6.56 -10.56
C ALA A 79 2.01 -6.93 -11.82
N VAL A 80 2.26 -6.24 -12.93
CA VAL A 80 1.63 -6.53 -14.23
C VAL A 80 2.05 -7.90 -14.75
N GLU A 81 3.30 -8.32 -14.55
CA GLU A 81 3.73 -9.69 -14.88
C GLU A 81 3.01 -10.74 -14.01
N LYS A 82 2.93 -10.53 -12.69
CA LYS A 82 2.25 -11.48 -11.80
C LYS A 82 0.73 -11.50 -11.90
N ALA A 83 0.10 -10.43 -12.39
CA ALA A 83 -1.33 -10.39 -12.66
C ALA A 83 -1.74 -11.18 -13.92
N LYS A 84 -0.77 -11.49 -14.79
CA LYS A 84 -0.97 -12.28 -16.03
C LYS A 84 -0.74 -13.78 -15.86
N GLU A 85 -0.33 -14.22 -14.66
CA GLU A 85 -0.15 -15.62 -14.28
C GLU A 85 -1.39 -16.14 -13.54
#